data_AF-A0A1W9ZGV6-F1
#
_entry.id   AF-A0A1W9ZGV6-F1
#
_cell.length_a   1.000
_cell.length_b   1.000
_cell.length_c   1.000
_cell.angle_alpha   90.00
_cell.angle_beta   90.00
_cell.angle_gamma   90.00
#
_symmetry.space_group_name_H-M   'P 1'
#
loop_
_entity.id
_entity.type
_entity.pdbx_description
1 polymer ?
#
loop_
_entity_poly.entity_id
_entity_poly.type
_entity_poly.pdbx_seq_one_letter_code
_entity_poly.pdbx_strand_id
1 'polypeptide(L)'
;MQRGPVSEQLASRAVTLTRLTTHLGRGLRRVATDAALRGARAFPRRIQDLDAATLSRIMGRTVSPVEIIGDTSGTTTRARLALRGDGVPDSAFVKMTALTTATRLIGELGRLGETEIRFYRQLSPQLDTGVPTHPMRDVAYTLVTSMTTGDRQDCQRELLDIYRRALAACGGPDLEHEHLWLRYRQAAAYTYVAATITAGLGGMQTEDIALAGLRLAVAALADLETAAALRKVL
;
A
#
# COMPACT_ATOMS: atom_id res chain seq x y z
N MET A 1 -44.52 19.47 9.20
CA MET A 1 -43.75 19.32 7.94
C MET A 1 -42.43 18.64 8.26
N GLN A 2 -42.38 17.31 8.23
CA GLN A 2 -41.18 16.51 8.50
C GLN A 2 -40.27 16.54 7.25
N ARG A 3 -39.02 17.01 7.38
CA ARG A 3 -38.00 16.85 6.34
C ARG A 3 -37.57 15.39 6.32
N GLY A 4 -37.86 14.67 5.24
CA GLY A 4 -37.58 13.24 5.12
C GLY A 4 -36.10 12.88 4.88
N PRO A 5 -35.74 11.59 5.04
CA PRO A 5 -34.36 11.05 4.98
C PRO A 5 -33.63 11.26 3.64
N VAL A 6 -34.36 11.62 2.58
CA VAL A 6 -33.81 11.93 1.25
C VAL A 6 -32.98 13.23 1.25
N SER A 7 -33.34 14.22 2.09
CA SER A 7 -32.63 15.51 2.16
C SER A 7 -31.24 15.39 2.80
N GLU A 8 -31.06 14.47 3.75
CA GLU A 8 -29.78 14.21 4.41
C GLU A 8 -28.83 13.41 3.51
N GLN A 9 -29.36 12.45 2.74
CA GLN A 9 -28.58 11.71 1.74
C GLN A 9 -28.05 12.61 0.62
N LEU A 10 -28.85 13.58 0.15
CA LEU A 10 -28.43 14.54 -0.87
C LEU A 10 -27.37 15.52 -0.33
N ALA A 11 -27.54 16.00 0.90
CA ALA A 11 -26.54 16.84 1.56
C ALA A 11 -25.22 16.09 1.80
N SER A 12 -25.28 14.83 2.25
CA SER A 12 -24.13 13.94 2.42
C SER A 12 -23.39 13.69 1.09
N ARG A 13 -24.14 13.41 0.01
CA ARG A 13 -23.59 13.26 -1.35
C ARG A 13 -22.94 14.54 -1.87
N ALA A 14 -23.54 15.70 -1.63
CA ALA A 14 -22.99 17.00 -2.05
C ALA A 14 -21.69 17.35 -1.30
N VAL A 15 -21.62 17.09 0.02
CA VAL A 15 -20.39 17.27 0.82
C VAL A 15 -19.29 16.32 0.35
N THR A 16 -19.64 15.07 0.04
CA THR A 16 -18.70 14.05 -0.47
C THR A 16 -18.15 14.46 -1.84
N LEU A 17 -19.00 14.93 -2.75
CA LEU A 17 -18.61 15.41 -4.07
C LEU A 17 -17.71 16.65 -3.98
N THR A 18 -18.04 17.60 -3.10
CA THR A 18 -17.25 18.83 -2.88
C THR A 18 -15.87 18.51 -2.30
N ARG A 19 -15.80 17.54 -1.39
CA ARG A 19 -14.52 17.07 -0.83
C ARG A 19 -13.68 16.38 -1.90
N LEU A 20 -14.29 15.54 -2.73
CA LEU A 20 -13.62 14.87 -3.85
C LEU A 20 -13.08 15.86 -4.88
N THR A 21 -13.87 16.85 -5.31
CA THR A 21 -13.45 17.88 -6.28
C THR A 21 -12.34 18.78 -5.73
N THR A 22 -12.45 19.21 -4.47
CA THR A 22 -11.38 19.94 -3.78
C THR A 22 -10.11 19.10 -3.72
N HIS A 23 -10.25 17.79 -3.51
CA HIS A 23 -9.12 16.90 -3.41
C HIS A 23 -8.40 16.70 -4.75
N LEU A 24 -9.18 16.46 -5.81
CA LEU A 24 -8.75 16.40 -7.21
C LEU A 24 -8.01 17.68 -7.63
N GLY A 25 -8.57 18.84 -7.31
CA GLY A 25 -7.97 20.14 -7.66
C GLY A 25 -6.60 20.37 -7.01
N ARG A 26 -6.40 19.93 -5.77
CA ARG A 26 -5.09 20.01 -5.10
C ARG A 26 -4.06 19.06 -5.73
N GLY A 27 -4.46 17.84 -6.08
CA GLY A 27 -3.59 16.87 -6.76
C GLY A 27 -3.13 17.37 -8.14
N LEU A 28 -4.07 17.87 -8.94
CA LEU A 28 -3.79 18.50 -10.23
C LEU A 28 -2.83 19.68 -10.10
N ARG A 29 -3.07 20.59 -9.15
CA ARG A 29 -2.18 21.74 -8.90
C ARG A 29 -0.77 21.28 -8.56
N ARG A 30 -0.61 20.28 -7.69
CA ARG A 30 0.71 19.78 -7.26
C ARG A 30 1.47 19.13 -8.42
N VAL A 31 0.80 18.32 -9.23
CA VAL A 31 1.39 17.71 -10.44
C VAL A 31 1.81 18.79 -11.44
N ALA A 32 0.99 19.82 -11.64
CA ALA A 32 1.31 20.95 -12.51
C ALA A 32 2.48 21.80 -11.97
N THR A 33 2.50 22.09 -10.67
CA THR A 33 3.62 22.80 -10.01
C THR A 33 4.91 22.00 -10.12
N ASP A 34 4.89 20.68 -9.89
CA ASP A 34 6.07 19.82 -10.05
C ASP A 34 6.57 19.78 -11.49
N ALA A 35 5.66 19.80 -12.47
CA ALA A 35 6.02 19.89 -13.89
C ALA A 35 6.68 21.23 -14.22
N ALA A 36 6.13 22.35 -13.71
CA ALA A 36 6.67 23.69 -13.93
C ALA A 36 8.03 23.93 -13.23
N LEU A 37 8.23 23.36 -12.04
CA LEU A 37 9.48 23.48 -11.28
C LEU A 37 10.55 22.44 -11.69
N ARG A 38 10.37 21.72 -12.81
CA ARG A 38 11.31 20.68 -13.26
C ARG A 38 12.75 21.17 -13.36
N GLY A 39 13.00 22.41 -13.79
CA GLY A 39 14.35 22.96 -13.92
C GLY A 39 14.89 23.74 -12.71
N ALA A 40 14.04 24.10 -11.74
CA ALA A 40 14.37 25.13 -10.75
C ALA A 40 14.85 24.59 -9.39
N ARG A 41 14.72 23.27 -9.12
CA ARG A 41 15.15 22.66 -7.85
C ARG A 41 15.97 21.40 -8.09
N ALA A 42 17.18 21.37 -7.53
CA ALA A 42 18.08 20.23 -7.51
C ALA A 42 17.65 19.18 -6.47
N PHE A 43 16.48 18.57 -6.69
CA PHE A 43 15.99 17.47 -5.86
C PHE A 43 15.92 16.19 -6.72
N PRO A 44 16.43 15.05 -6.25
CA PRO A 44 16.39 13.80 -7.02
C PRO A 44 14.95 13.39 -7.30
N ARG A 45 14.64 13.08 -8.57
CA ARG A 45 13.27 12.73 -9.02
C ARG A 45 13.16 11.33 -9.61
N ARG A 46 14.29 10.70 -9.88
CA ARG A 46 14.42 9.33 -10.35
C ARG A 46 15.40 8.56 -9.47
N ILE A 47 15.30 7.24 -9.50
CA ILE A 47 16.23 6.37 -8.76
C ILE A 47 17.68 6.63 -9.19
N GLN A 48 17.90 6.90 -10.47
CA GLN A 48 19.22 7.20 -11.03
C GLN A 48 19.81 8.52 -10.52
N ASP A 49 18.99 9.43 -9.98
CA ASP A 49 19.46 10.70 -9.40
C ASP A 49 19.99 10.50 -7.95
N LEU A 50 19.83 9.32 -7.37
CA LEU A 50 20.27 8.98 -6.00
C LEU A 50 21.69 8.43 -6.00
N ASP A 51 22.63 9.22 -6.50
CA ASP A 51 24.05 8.91 -6.46
C ASP A 51 24.64 9.01 -5.04
N ALA A 52 25.91 8.60 -4.91
CA ALA A 52 26.67 8.63 -3.67
C ALA A 52 26.68 10.01 -3.00
N ALA A 53 26.87 11.08 -3.78
CA ALA A 53 26.89 12.44 -3.26
C ALA A 53 25.52 12.89 -2.74
N THR A 54 24.45 12.57 -3.47
CA THR A 54 23.08 12.89 -3.10
C THR A 54 22.64 12.13 -1.86
N LEU A 55 22.90 10.82 -1.81
CA LEU A 55 22.59 10.02 -0.61
C LEU A 55 23.42 10.45 0.58
N SER A 56 24.70 10.80 0.38
CA SER A 56 25.53 11.29 1.49
C SER A 56 24.94 12.54 2.13
N ARG A 57 24.46 13.48 1.30
CA ARG A 57 23.80 14.71 1.74
C ARG A 57 22.44 14.44 2.41
N ILE A 58 21.64 13.51 1.90
CA ILE A 58 20.34 13.16 2.48
C ILE A 58 20.52 12.46 3.85
N MET A 59 21.49 11.56 3.95
CA MET A 59 21.71 10.74 5.14
C MET A 59 22.60 11.43 6.19
N GLY A 60 23.33 12.48 5.80
CA GLY A 60 24.30 13.16 6.66
C GLY A 60 25.52 12.28 6.99
N ARG A 61 25.85 11.33 6.13
CA ARG A 61 26.95 10.34 6.30
C ARG A 61 27.64 10.11 4.96
N THR A 62 28.91 9.73 4.96
CA THR A 62 29.60 9.41 3.70
C THR A 62 29.13 8.07 3.15
N VAL A 63 28.50 8.09 1.97
CA VAL A 63 28.07 6.91 1.22
C VAL A 63 28.94 6.80 -0.03
N SER A 64 29.61 5.68 -0.23
CA SER A 64 30.30 5.30 -1.47
C SER A 64 30.76 3.83 -1.41
N PRO A 65 30.43 2.96 -2.38
CA PRO A 65 29.53 3.15 -3.54
C PRO A 65 28.02 3.05 -3.24
N VAL A 66 27.22 3.36 -4.27
CA VAL A 66 25.76 3.12 -4.33
C VAL A 66 25.46 2.26 -5.54
N GLU A 67 24.77 1.14 -5.33
CA GLU A 67 24.38 0.22 -6.40
C GLU A 67 22.89 -0.10 -6.34
N ILE A 68 22.21 -0.12 -7.48
CA ILE A 68 20.81 -0.56 -7.55
C ILE A 68 20.82 -2.08 -7.65
N ILE A 69 20.38 -2.76 -6.58
CA ILE A 69 20.34 -4.22 -6.51
C ILE A 69 18.95 -4.82 -6.77
N GLY A 70 17.97 -3.95 -7.02
CA GLY A 70 16.65 -4.34 -7.51
C GLY A 70 15.74 -3.13 -7.67
N ASP A 71 14.87 -3.13 -8.67
CA ASP A 71 13.90 -2.07 -8.91
C ASP A 71 12.55 -2.62 -9.37
N THR A 72 11.51 -1.79 -9.21
CA THR A 72 10.17 -2.07 -9.71
C THR A 72 9.42 -0.75 -9.90
N SER A 73 8.54 -0.71 -10.90
CA SER A 73 7.77 0.46 -11.25
C SER A 73 6.28 0.11 -11.38
N GLY A 74 5.43 1.02 -10.90
CA GLY A 74 3.98 0.93 -10.99
C GLY A 74 3.36 2.27 -10.56
N THR A 75 2.40 2.25 -9.63
CA THR A 75 1.84 3.47 -9.01
C THR A 75 2.87 4.34 -8.28
N THR A 76 4.04 3.76 -7.99
CA THR A 76 5.25 4.42 -7.49
C THR A 76 6.47 3.69 -8.08
N THR A 77 7.61 4.37 -8.13
CA THR A 77 8.90 3.73 -8.45
C THR A 77 9.55 3.31 -7.15
N ARG A 78 10.04 2.08 -7.07
CA ARG A 78 10.70 1.53 -5.88
C ARG A 78 12.02 0.90 -6.28
N ALA A 79 13.03 1.03 -5.43
CA ALA A 79 14.31 0.36 -5.62
C ALA A 79 14.92 -0.05 -4.28
N ARG A 80 15.73 -1.10 -4.32
CA ARG A 80 16.63 -1.48 -3.25
C ARG A 80 18.05 -1.07 -3.67
N LEU A 81 18.68 -0.23 -2.85
CA LEU A 81 20.04 0.24 -3.07
C LEU A 81 20.96 -0.52 -2.11
N ALA A 82 22.06 -1.09 -2.60
CA ALA A 82 23.18 -1.48 -1.78
C ALA A 82 24.05 -0.24 -1.53
N LEU A 83 24.42 -0.03 -0.27
CA LEU A 83 25.18 1.12 0.17
C LEU A 83 26.43 0.65 0.90
N ARG A 84 27.50 1.45 0.80
CA ARG A 84 28.72 1.30 1.60
C ARG A 84 29.10 2.64 2.20
N GLY A 85 29.67 2.62 3.39
CA GLY A 85 30.05 3.84 4.10
C GLY A 85 30.04 3.63 5.61
N ASP A 86 30.71 4.52 6.34
CA ASP A 86 30.79 4.42 7.80
C ASP A 86 29.44 4.75 8.45
N GLY A 87 28.93 3.80 9.24
CA GLY A 87 27.63 3.88 9.92
C GLY A 87 26.43 4.04 9.00
N VAL A 88 26.52 3.58 7.75
CA VAL A 88 25.42 3.52 6.77
C VAL A 88 24.88 2.08 6.75
N PRO A 89 23.56 1.84 6.64
CA PRO A 89 23.04 0.49 6.49
C PRO A 89 23.53 -0.15 5.19
N ASP A 90 23.72 -1.47 5.17
CA ASP A 90 24.16 -2.22 3.97
C ASP A 90 23.21 -2.04 2.77
N SER A 91 21.95 -1.69 3.04
CA SER A 91 20.98 -1.39 1.99
C SER A 91 19.90 -0.42 2.44
N ALA A 92 19.29 0.27 1.48
CA ALA A 92 18.13 1.11 1.68
C ALA A 92 17.02 0.77 0.67
N PHE A 93 15.78 0.71 1.16
CA PHE A 93 14.61 0.69 0.28
C PHE A 93 14.16 2.11 0.00
N VAL A 94 14.09 2.47 -1.28
CA VAL A 94 13.69 3.77 -1.76
C VAL A 94 12.34 3.65 -2.45
N LYS A 95 11.44 4.58 -2.13
CA LYS A 95 10.17 4.75 -2.83
C LYS A 95 10.05 6.19 -3.34
N MET A 96 9.82 6.33 -4.64
CA MET A 96 9.68 7.59 -5.33
C MET A 96 8.31 7.69 -6.01
N THR A 97 7.93 8.92 -6.37
CA THR A 97 6.75 9.14 -7.20
C THR A 97 6.88 8.40 -8.52
N ALA A 98 5.76 7.97 -9.10
CA ALA A 98 5.76 7.25 -10.37
C ALA A 98 6.50 8.04 -11.47
N LEU A 99 7.00 7.36 -12.49
CA LEU A 99 7.72 8.04 -13.59
C LEU A 99 6.80 8.91 -14.46
N THR A 100 5.55 8.48 -14.66
CA THR A 100 4.61 9.15 -15.58
C THR A 100 3.63 10.05 -14.84
N THR A 101 3.19 11.12 -15.49
CA THR A 101 2.21 12.06 -14.94
C THR A 101 0.85 11.40 -14.70
N ALA A 102 0.40 10.54 -15.63
CA ALA A 102 -0.88 9.82 -15.50
C ALA A 102 -0.91 8.92 -14.26
N THR A 103 0.16 8.16 -14.02
CA THR A 103 0.26 7.27 -12.86
C THR A 103 0.47 8.04 -11.55
N ARG A 104 1.13 9.20 -11.59
CA ARG A 104 1.21 10.10 -10.41
C ARG A 104 -0.15 10.61 -9.97
N LEU A 105 -1.05 10.92 -10.90
CA LEU A 105 -2.40 11.38 -10.57
C LEU A 105 -3.15 10.33 -9.74
N ILE A 106 -3.02 9.04 -10.07
CA ILE A 106 -3.60 7.94 -9.27
C ILE A 106 -3.07 7.96 -7.83
N GLY A 107 -1.76 8.17 -7.64
CA GLY A 107 -1.17 8.30 -6.30
C GLY A 107 -1.64 9.54 -5.54
N GLU A 108 -1.83 10.67 -6.22
CA GLU A 108 -2.31 11.91 -5.61
C GLU A 108 -3.80 11.87 -5.24
N LEU A 109 -4.62 11.10 -5.96
CA LEU A 109 -6.03 10.88 -5.61
C LEU A 109 -6.19 10.30 -4.19
N GLY A 110 -5.28 9.42 -3.79
CA GLY A 110 -5.24 8.84 -2.45
C GLY A 110 -4.27 9.53 -1.49
N ARG A 111 -3.60 10.63 -1.89
CA ARG A 111 -2.48 11.25 -1.16
C ARG A 111 -1.42 10.24 -0.74
N LEU A 112 -1.18 9.20 -1.53
CA LEU A 112 -0.47 8.03 -1.03
C LEU A 112 0.92 8.38 -0.48
N GLY A 113 1.67 9.25 -1.17
CA GLY A 113 2.97 9.71 -0.69
C GLY A 113 2.91 10.61 0.55
N GLU A 114 1.91 11.51 0.64
CA GLU A 114 1.77 12.39 1.81
C GLU A 114 1.30 11.62 3.04
N THR A 115 0.31 10.74 2.87
CA THR A 115 -0.20 9.86 3.94
C THR A 115 0.90 8.95 4.46
N GLU A 116 1.74 8.39 3.58
CA GLU A 116 2.90 7.58 3.96
C GLU A 116 3.92 8.38 4.76
N ILE A 117 4.31 9.59 4.31
CA ILE A 117 5.22 10.46 5.07
C ILE A 117 4.63 10.81 6.45
N ARG A 118 3.34 11.14 6.51
CA ARG A 118 2.66 11.44 7.78
C ARG A 118 2.62 10.23 8.70
N PHE A 119 2.38 9.03 8.17
CA PHE A 119 2.45 7.79 8.94
C PHE A 119 3.81 7.66 9.63
N TYR A 120 4.91 7.72 8.88
CA TYR A 120 6.25 7.57 9.47
C TYR A 120 6.63 8.71 10.42
N ARG A 121 6.22 9.95 10.11
CA ARG A 121 6.56 11.12 10.94
C ARG A 121 5.73 11.22 12.22
N GLN A 122 4.46 10.82 12.18
CA GLN A 122 3.49 11.11 13.25
C GLN A 122 3.05 9.85 13.99
N LEU A 123 2.78 8.76 13.27
CA LEU A 123 2.17 7.56 13.86
C LEU A 123 3.19 6.49 14.21
N SER A 124 4.16 6.22 13.32
CA SER A 124 5.19 5.19 13.56
C SER A 124 5.94 5.34 14.90
N PRO A 125 6.29 6.54 15.40
CA PRO A 125 6.95 6.68 16.70
C PRO A 125 6.06 6.33 17.89
N GLN A 126 4.74 6.27 17.69
CA GLN A 126 3.75 5.90 18.71
C GLN A 126 3.42 4.41 18.70
N LEU A 127 4.00 3.63 17.78
CA LEU A 127 3.82 2.20 17.72
C LEU A 127 4.94 1.53 18.51
N ASP A 128 4.65 1.12 19.74
CA ASP A 128 5.61 0.50 20.66
C ASP A 128 6.28 -0.75 20.07
N THR A 129 5.59 -1.45 19.17
CA THR A 129 6.08 -2.64 18.47
C THR A 129 6.80 -2.32 17.16
N GLY A 130 6.95 -1.05 16.80
CA GLY A 130 7.42 -0.59 15.49
C GLY A 130 6.33 -0.63 14.41
N VAL A 131 6.74 -0.38 13.16
CA VAL A 131 5.83 -0.40 12.00
C VAL A 131 5.31 -1.82 11.76
N PRO A 132 4.00 -2.06 11.59
CA PRO A 132 3.47 -3.41 11.43
C PRO A 132 4.06 -4.09 10.19
N THR A 133 4.80 -5.18 10.40
CA THR A 133 5.48 -5.95 9.35
C THR A 133 4.76 -7.25 8.99
N HIS A 134 3.55 -7.49 9.51
CA HIS A 134 2.93 -8.80 9.41
C HIS A 134 2.61 -9.16 7.94
N PRO A 135 3.09 -10.31 7.41
CA PRO A 135 2.96 -10.65 5.99
C PRO A 135 1.54 -10.98 5.50
N MET A 136 0.57 -11.02 6.41
CA MET A 136 -0.75 -11.59 6.10
C MET A 136 -1.58 -10.73 5.18
N ARG A 137 -1.27 -9.42 5.07
CA ARG A 137 -1.91 -8.58 4.07
C ARG A 137 -1.72 -9.14 2.67
N ASP A 138 -0.48 -9.45 2.30
CA ASP A 138 -0.16 -9.86 0.94
C ASP A 138 -0.58 -11.33 0.70
N VAL A 139 -0.39 -12.21 1.70
CA VAL A 139 -0.88 -13.60 1.62
C VAL A 139 -2.40 -13.67 1.49
N ALA A 140 -3.15 -12.89 2.30
CA ALA A 140 -4.60 -12.81 2.19
C ALA A 140 -5.04 -12.25 0.85
N TYR A 141 -4.37 -11.19 0.36
CA TYR A 141 -4.65 -10.63 -0.96
C TYR A 141 -4.48 -11.66 -2.07
N THR A 142 -3.34 -12.36 -2.11
CA THR A 142 -3.05 -13.40 -3.11
C THR A 142 -4.05 -14.55 -3.05
N LEU A 143 -4.22 -15.19 -1.89
CA LEU A 143 -5.10 -16.38 -1.77
C LEU A 143 -6.55 -16.04 -2.12
N VAL A 144 -7.06 -14.89 -1.69
CA VAL A 144 -8.45 -14.50 -1.95
C VAL A 144 -8.67 -14.12 -3.41
N THR A 145 -7.72 -13.46 -4.07
CA THR A 145 -7.93 -12.95 -5.44
C THR A 145 -7.51 -13.92 -6.54
N SER A 146 -6.74 -14.96 -6.21
CA SER A 146 -6.14 -15.88 -7.19
C SER A 146 -6.73 -17.30 -7.15
N MET A 147 -7.72 -17.56 -6.30
CA MET A 147 -8.33 -18.87 -6.13
C MET A 147 -9.86 -18.76 -6.12
N THR A 148 -10.54 -19.86 -6.46
CA THR A 148 -11.96 -19.96 -6.15
C THR A 148 -12.15 -20.03 -4.62
N THR A 149 -13.32 -19.63 -4.13
CA THR A 149 -13.61 -19.72 -2.69
C THR A 149 -13.49 -21.16 -2.17
N GLY A 150 -13.96 -22.15 -2.92
CA GLY A 150 -13.90 -23.56 -2.54
C GLY A 150 -12.47 -24.06 -2.41
N ASP A 151 -11.66 -23.91 -3.48
CA ASP A 151 -10.26 -24.36 -3.47
C ASP A 151 -9.48 -23.70 -2.34
N ARG A 152 -9.71 -22.40 -2.11
CA ARG A 152 -9.06 -21.69 -1.00
C ARG A 152 -9.46 -22.28 0.35
N GLN A 153 -10.74 -22.56 0.56
CA GLN A 153 -11.21 -23.14 1.83
C GLN A 153 -10.57 -24.50 2.10
N ASP A 154 -10.41 -25.31 1.05
CA ASP A 154 -9.86 -26.66 1.14
C ASP A 154 -8.38 -26.67 1.53
N CYS A 155 -7.58 -25.69 1.07
CA CYS A 155 -6.13 -25.72 1.25
C CYS A 155 -5.52 -24.54 2.04
N GLN A 156 -6.28 -23.49 2.41
CA GLN A 156 -5.71 -22.28 3.02
C GLN A 156 -4.93 -22.53 4.31
N ARG A 157 -5.37 -23.46 5.16
CA ARG A 157 -4.66 -23.79 6.41
C ARG A 157 -3.29 -24.40 6.11
N GLU A 158 -3.24 -25.36 5.20
CA GLU A 158 -2.00 -25.97 4.75
C GLU A 158 -1.06 -24.96 4.07
N LEU A 159 -1.60 -24.10 3.19
CA LEU A 159 -0.82 -23.05 2.53
C LEU A 159 -0.22 -22.04 3.52
N LEU A 160 -0.95 -21.69 4.59
CA LEU A 160 -0.43 -20.82 5.64
C LEU A 160 0.71 -21.51 6.41
N ASP A 161 0.61 -22.80 6.67
CA ASP A 161 1.66 -23.57 7.34
C ASP A 161 2.91 -23.71 6.46
N ILE A 162 2.72 -23.94 5.17
CA ILE A 162 3.81 -23.93 4.18
C ILE A 162 4.47 -22.56 4.16
N TYR A 163 3.67 -21.49 4.07
CA TYR A 163 4.17 -20.12 4.08
C TYR A 163 4.98 -19.81 5.35
N ARG A 164 4.46 -20.16 6.52
CA ARG A 164 5.14 -19.99 7.82
C ARG A 164 6.50 -20.68 7.85
N ARG A 165 6.55 -21.96 7.47
CA ARG A 165 7.80 -22.75 7.45
C ARG A 165 8.80 -22.19 6.46
N ALA A 166 8.35 -21.83 5.25
CA ALA A 166 9.20 -21.25 4.22
C ALA A 166 9.74 -19.87 4.63
N LEU A 167 8.90 -19.03 5.26
CA LEU A 167 9.31 -17.71 5.75
C LEU A 167 10.43 -17.83 6.79
N ALA A 168 10.28 -18.72 7.78
CA ALA A 168 11.30 -18.98 8.79
C ALA A 168 12.60 -19.54 8.17
N ALA A 169 12.50 -20.48 7.21
CA ALA A 169 13.65 -21.04 6.52
C ALA A 169 14.46 -19.99 5.71
N CYS A 170 13.80 -18.93 5.25
CA CYS A 170 14.42 -17.79 4.55
C CYS A 170 14.91 -16.68 5.50
N GLY A 171 14.96 -16.93 6.82
CA GLY A 171 15.42 -15.95 7.82
C GLY A 171 14.34 -14.94 8.26
N GLY A 172 13.08 -15.18 7.92
CA GLY A 172 11.94 -14.45 8.46
C GLY A 172 11.57 -14.89 9.88
N PRO A 173 10.59 -14.23 10.52
CA PRO A 173 10.18 -14.57 11.88
C PRO A 173 9.51 -15.95 11.93
N ASP A 174 9.68 -16.66 13.05
CA ASP A 174 8.83 -17.80 13.38
C ASP A 174 7.49 -17.28 13.93
N LEU A 175 6.40 -17.58 13.22
CA LEU A 175 5.07 -17.05 13.50
C LEU A 175 4.19 -18.14 14.08
N GLU A 176 3.56 -17.90 15.23
CA GLU A 176 2.63 -18.89 15.81
C GLU A 176 1.44 -19.18 14.88
N HIS A 177 1.03 -20.45 14.78
CA HIS A 177 0.03 -20.91 13.80
C HIS A 177 -1.32 -20.21 13.98
N GLU A 178 -1.82 -20.17 15.22
CA GLU A 178 -3.12 -19.56 15.51
C GLU A 178 -3.06 -18.03 15.43
N HIS A 179 -1.91 -17.42 15.72
CA HIS A 179 -1.73 -15.99 15.51
C HIS A 179 -1.74 -15.66 14.01
N LEU A 180 -1.04 -16.46 13.20
CA LEU A 180 -1.00 -16.35 11.75
C LEU A 180 -2.40 -16.47 11.14
N TRP A 181 -3.17 -17.45 11.60
CA TRP A 181 -4.56 -17.63 11.18
C TRP A 181 -5.45 -16.43 11.53
N LEU A 182 -5.34 -15.90 12.74
CA LEU A 182 -6.07 -14.71 13.14
C LEU A 182 -5.71 -13.51 12.25
N ARG A 183 -4.42 -13.32 11.97
CA ARG A 183 -3.90 -12.22 11.14
C ARG A 183 -4.31 -12.36 9.68
N TYR A 184 -4.36 -13.58 9.16
CA TYR A 184 -4.88 -13.89 7.83
C TYR A 184 -6.35 -13.47 7.68
N ARG A 185 -7.19 -13.84 8.65
CA ARG A 185 -8.61 -13.47 8.67
C ARG A 185 -8.80 -11.95 8.77
N GLN A 186 -8.01 -11.26 9.60
CA GLN A 186 -8.06 -9.80 9.70
C GLN A 186 -7.65 -9.12 8.39
N ALA A 187 -6.62 -9.67 7.73
CA ALA A 187 -6.08 -9.12 6.50
C ALA A 187 -7.04 -9.16 5.31
N ALA A 188 -8.05 -10.03 5.31
CA ALA A 188 -9.07 -10.07 4.26
C ALA A 188 -9.83 -8.73 4.10
N ALA A 189 -9.91 -7.92 5.16
CA ALA A 189 -10.46 -6.57 5.10
C ALA A 189 -9.72 -5.68 4.07
N TYR A 190 -8.39 -5.81 4.01
CA TYR A 190 -7.60 -5.07 3.02
C TYR A 190 -7.95 -5.51 1.59
N THR A 191 -8.08 -6.82 1.36
CA THR A 191 -8.44 -7.36 0.04
C THR A 191 -9.79 -6.82 -0.45
N TYR A 192 -10.79 -6.78 0.43
CA TYR A 192 -12.09 -6.17 0.12
C TYR A 192 -11.99 -4.69 -0.25
N VAL A 193 -11.26 -3.90 0.55
CA VAL A 193 -11.06 -2.47 0.25
C VAL A 193 -10.36 -2.28 -1.09
N ALA A 194 -9.30 -3.03 -1.35
CA ALA A 194 -8.55 -2.95 -2.59
C ALA A 194 -9.43 -3.33 -3.80
N ALA A 195 -10.15 -4.46 -3.74
CA ALA A 195 -11.03 -4.90 -4.83
C ALA A 195 -12.20 -3.92 -5.07
N THR A 196 -12.75 -3.33 -4.00
CA THR A 196 -13.82 -2.32 -4.10
C THR A 196 -13.32 -1.06 -4.81
N ILE A 197 -12.10 -0.61 -4.50
CA ILE A 197 -11.48 0.54 -5.17
C ILE A 197 -11.25 0.23 -6.64
N THR A 198 -10.68 -0.95 -6.96
CA THR A 198 -10.40 -1.37 -8.33
C THR A 198 -11.66 -1.46 -9.19
N ALA A 199 -12.75 -2.03 -8.65
CA ALA A 199 -14.04 -2.10 -9.35
C ALA A 199 -14.75 -0.74 -9.42
N GLY A 200 -14.72 0.05 -8.35
CA GLY A 200 -15.48 1.30 -8.24
C GLY A 200 -14.87 2.49 -8.99
N LEU A 201 -13.55 2.57 -9.09
CA LEU A 201 -12.88 3.64 -9.87
C LEU A 201 -12.90 3.36 -11.37
N GLY A 202 -12.91 2.08 -11.77
CA GLY A 202 -12.81 1.67 -13.17
C GLY A 202 -11.44 1.98 -13.80
N GLY A 203 -11.19 1.41 -14.99
CA GLY A 203 -9.99 1.69 -15.79
C GLY A 203 -8.66 1.12 -15.25
N MET A 204 -8.67 0.44 -14.10
CA MET A 204 -7.49 -0.24 -13.53
C MET A 204 -7.37 -1.70 -14.00
N GLN A 205 -8.49 -2.35 -14.28
CA GLN A 205 -8.62 -3.70 -14.84
C GLN A 205 -9.84 -3.73 -15.76
N THR A 206 -9.98 -4.79 -16.57
CA THR A 206 -11.24 -5.04 -17.29
C THR A 206 -12.37 -5.26 -16.28
N GLU A 207 -13.58 -4.87 -16.64
CA GLU A 207 -14.73 -4.85 -15.72
C GLU A 207 -15.05 -6.24 -15.16
N ASP A 208 -14.98 -7.26 -16.00
CA ASP A 208 -15.19 -8.66 -15.63
C ASP A 208 -14.18 -9.12 -14.57
N ILE A 209 -12.89 -8.81 -14.73
CA ILE A 209 -11.83 -9.14 -13.77
C ILE A 209 -12.05 -8.38 -12.45
N ALA A 210 -12.35 -7.09 -12.52
CA ALA A 210 -12.53 -6.27 -11.33
C ALA A 210 -13.74 -6.74 -10.50
N LEU A 211 -14.86 -7.07 -11.16
CA LEU A 211 -16.05 -7.61 -10.51
C LEU A 211 -15.84 -9.03 -9.96
N ALA A 212 -15.07 -9.88 -10.67
CA ALA A 212 -14.70 -11.20 -10.15
C ALA A 212 -13.88 -11.09 -8.87
N GLY A 213 -12.85 -10.23 -8.85
CA GLY A 213 -12.05 -9.97 -7.65
C GLY A 213 -12.87 -9.44 -6.48
N LEU A 214 -13.82 -8.53 -6.74
CA LEU A 214 -14.73 -8.03 -5.71
C LEU A 214 -15.64 -9.13 -5.14
N ARG A 215 -16.20 -10.00 -5.99
CA ARG A 215 -17.04 -11.13 -5.53
C ARG A 215 -16.26 -12.07 -4.62
N LEU A 216 -15.04 -12.43 -4.99
CA LEU A 216 -14.16 -13.27 -4.16
C LEU A 216 -13.83 -12.59 -2.83
N ALA A 217 -13.52 -11.30 -2.85
CA ALA A 217 -13.20 -10.56 -1.63
C ALA A 217 -14.40 -10.43 -0.67
N VAL A 218 -15.62 -10.23 -1.20
CA VAL A 218 -16.84 -10.22 -0.40
C VAL A 218 -17.10 -11.60 0.21
N ALA A 219 -16.94 -12.69 -0.54
CA ALA A 219 -17.05 -14.04 -0.01
C ALA A 219 -16.06 -14.28 1.14
N ALA A 220 -14.79 -13.91 0.93
CA ALA A 220 -13.72 -14.01 1.92
C ALA A 220 -14.03 -13.29 3.24
N LEU A 221 -14.68 -12.11 3.19
CA LEU A 221 -15.08 -11.42 4.42
C LEU A 221 -16.01 -12.28 5.28
N ALA A 222 -16.94 -12.99 4.64
CA ALA A 222 -17.92 -13.84 5.30
C ALA A 222 -17.28 -15.13 5.81
N ASP A 223 -16.61 -15.92 4.95
CA ASP A 223 -16.10 -17.23 5.35
C ASP A 223 -14.90 -17.17 6.30
N LEU A 224 -14.09 -16.11 6.24
CA LEU A 224 -13.02 -15.87 7.23
C LEU A 224 -13.55 -15.20 8.51
N GLU A 225 -14.86 -14.92 8.57
CA GLU A 225 -15.52 -14.18 9.64
C GLU A 225 -14.71 -12.93 10.03
N THR A 226 -14.31 -12.14 9.03
CA THR A 226 -13.31 -11.07 9.16
C THR A 226 -13.72 -10.04 10.23
N ALA A 227 -15.01 -9.71 10.32
CA ALA A 227 -15.52 -8.80 11.34
C ALA A 227 -15.31 -9.33 12.77
N ALA A 228 -15.48 -10.64 12.99
CA ALA A 228 -15.21 -11.25 14.29
C ALA A 228 -13.70 -11.27 14.60
N ALA A 229 -12.87 -11.55 13.59
CA ALA A 229 -11.42 -11.55 13.72
C ALA A 229 -10.85 -10.15 14.05
N LEU A 230 -11.39 -9.09 13.44
CA LEU A 230 -10.98 -7.70 13.70
C LEU A 230 -11.33 -7.25 15.13
N ARG A 231 -12.46 -7.71 15.68
CA ARG A 231 -12.86 -7.39 17.07
C ARG A 231 -11.91 -7.95 18.12
N LYS A 232 -11.12 -8.99 17.80
CA LYS A 232 -10.12 -9.57 18.73
C LYS A 232 -8.87 -8.71 18.89
N VAL A 233 -8.79 -7.55 18.22
CA VAL A 233 -7.67 -6.58 18.28
C VAL A 233 -8.05 -5.34 19.11
N LEU A 234 -9.31 -5.22 19.51
CA LEU A 234 -9.82 -4.19 20.43
C LEU A 234 -9.91 -4.77 21.84
#